data_AF-A0A1B8P7C3-F1
#
_entry.id   AF-A0A1B8P7C3-F1
#
_cell.length_a   1.000
_cell.length_b   1.000
_cell.length_c   1.000
_cell.angle_alpha   90.00
_cell.angle_beta   90.00
_cell.angle_gamma   90.00
#
_symmetry.space_group_name_H-M   'P 1'
#
loop_
_entity.id
_entity.type
_entity.pdbx_description
1 polymer ?
#
loop_
_entity_poly.entity_id
_entity_poly.type
_entity_poly.pdbx_seq_one_letter_code
_entity_poly.pdbx_strand_id
1 'polypeptide(L)'
;MSSLDSTSNTALGGAPLGKAGLLKFLVPSLIGIGMFLVPFSTGDTINIGMGLLADGLKALLGDALPAIAVVVLCASALLTLIVKFTRPGWARGNALGELFDVAPLWLVMRLLGAAFALMTFFQVGPEVITASFTGG
;
A
#
# COMPACT_ATOMS: atom_id res chain seq x y z
N MET A 1 -37.32 -2.43 -42.90
CA MET A 1 -35.84 -2.47 -42.99
C MET A 1 -35.31 -1.20 -42.34
N SER A 2 -35.11 -1.26 -41.03
CA SER A 2 -34.70 -0.16 -40.16
C SER A 2 -33.81 -0.76 -39.09
N SER A 3 -32.73 -0.05 -38.74
CA SER A 3 -31.92 -0.20 -37.52
C SER A 3 -30.89 -1.33 -37.35
N LEU A 4 -30.19 -1.80 -38.40
CA LEU A 4 -29.08 -2.76 -38.21
C LEU A 4 -27.66 -2.25 -38.59
N ASP A 5 -27.44 -0.94 -38.66
CA ASP A 5 -26.11 -0.39 -39.01
C ASP A 5 -25.54 0.61 -37.99
N SER A 6 -25.94 0.55 -36.72
CA SER A 6 -25.38 1.43 -35.67
C SER A 6 -24.54 0.71 -34.61
N THR A 7 -24.20 -0.56 -34.82
CA THR A 7 -23.45 -1.37 -33.85
C THR A 7 -22.24 -2.06 -34.48
N SER A 8 -21.42 -1.33 -35.23
CA SER A 8 -20.19 -1.89 -35.82
C SER A 8 -18.95 -1.00 -35.67
N ASN A 9 -18.98 0.02 -34.79
CA ASN A 9 -17.77 0.79 -34.48
C ASN A 9 -17.27 0.62 -33.04
N THR A 10 -17.60 -0.50 -32.42
CA THR A 10 -16.93 -1.02 -31.23
C THR A 10 -15.92 -2.08 -31.66
N ALA A 11 -14.87 -1.67 -32.35
CA ALA A 11 -13.75 -2.55 -32.68
C ALA A 11 -12.43 -1.83 -32.38
N LEU A 12 -12.02 -1.96 -31.12
CA LEU A 12 -10.63 -2.06 -30.69
C LEU A 12 -9.63 -1.24 -31.53
N GLY A 13 -9.54 0.05 -31.23
CA GLY A 13 -8.34 0.84 -31.47
C GLY A 13 -7.20 0.29 -30.61
N GLY A 14 -6.69 -0.89 -30.97
CA GLY A 14 -5.44 -1.42 -30.46
C GLY A 14 -4.34 -0.52 -30.96
N ALA A 15 -3.99 0.50 -30.17
CA ALA A 15 -2.74 1.21 -30.37
C ALA A 15 -1.65 0.15 -30.53
N PRO A 16 -0.87 0.14 -31.62
CA PRO A 16 0.22 -0.81 -31.76
C PRO A 16 1.07 -0.64 -30.50
N LEU A 17 1.26 -1.72 -29.74
CA LEU A 17 2.16 -1.71 -28.59
C LEU A 17 3.56 -1.43 -29.14
N GLY A 18 3.87 -0.14 -29.29
CA GLY A 18 5.19 0.31 -29.73
C GLY A 18 6.20 -0.36 -28.81
N LYS A 19 7.35 -0.77 -29.35
CA LYS A 19 8.36 -1.52 -28.60
C LYS A 19 8.64 -0.88 -27.22
N ALA A 20 8.61 0.45 -27.14
CA ALA A 20 8.70 1.22 -25.90
C ALA A 20 7.57 0.97 -24.87
N GLY A 21 6.31 0.86 -25.31
CA GLY A 21 5.17 0.51 -24.46
C GLY A 21 5.22 -0.93 -23.97
N LEU A 22 5.62 -1.86 -24.84
CA LEU A 22 5.83 -3.25 -24.45
C LEU A 22 6.97 -3.38 -23.43
N LEU A 23 8.08 -2.66 -23.59
CA LEU A 23 9.17 -2.62 -22.61
C LEU A 23 8.72 -1.99 -21.27
N LYS A 24 7.96 -0.89 -21.29
CA LYS A 24 7.42 -0.25 -20.07
C LYS A 24 6.43 -1.14 -19.33
N PHE A 25 5.81 -2.11 -19.99
CA PHE A 25 4.96 -3.12 -19.36
C PHE A 25 5.76 -4.35 -18.90
N LEU A 26 6.63 -4.87 -19.77
CA LEU A 26 7.34 -6.12 -19.56
C LEU A 26 8.38 -6.00 -18.45
N VAL A 27 9.13 -4.90 -18.38
CA VAL A 27 10.19 -4.70 -17.38
C VAL A 27 9.63 -4.73 -15.95
N PRO A 28 8.66 -3.89 -15.54
CA PRO A 28 8.11 -3.95 -14.20
C PRO A 28 7.37 -5.27 -13.92
N SER A 29 6.74 -5.88 -14.91
CA SER A 29 6.07 -7.18 -14.75
C SER A 29 7.07 -8.31 -14.47
N LEU A 30 8.18 -8.36 -15.22
CA LEU A 30 9.22 -9.37 -15.05
C LEU A 30 9.94 -9.19 -13.71
N ILE A 31 10.19 -7.94 -13.30
CA ILE A 31 10.72 -7.64 -11.97
C ILE A 31 9.73 -8.09 -10.89
N GLY A 32 8.44 -7.81 -11.05
CA GLY A 32 7.40 -8.25 -10.12
C GLY A 32 7.35 -9.78 -9.98
N ILE A 33 7.35 -10.51 -11.09
CA ILE A 33 7.39 -11.97 -11.10
C ILE A 33 8.69 -12.47 -10.45
N GLY A 34 9.83 -11.88 -10.78
CA GLY A 34 11.10 -12.19 -10.15
C GLY A 34 11.07 -11.98 -8.63
N MET A 35 10.50 -10.85 -8.19
CA MET A 35 10.48 -10.46 -6.79
C MET A 35 9.39 -11.15 -5.97
N PHE A 36 8.33 -11.69 -6.57
CA PHE A 36 7.23 -12.37 -5.85
C PHE A 36 7.19 -13.88 -6.05
N LEU A 37 7.69 -14.39 -7.18
CA LEU A 37 7.56 -15.80 -7.58
C LEU A 37 8.87 -16.58 -7.50
N VAL A 38 10.03 -15.90 -7.52
CA VAL A 38 11.34 -16.58 -7.42
C VAL A 38 11.72 -16.69 -5.94
N PRO A 39 11.79 -17.92 -5.40
CA PRO A 39 12.32 -18.15 -4.07
C PRO A 39 13.85 -18.05 -4.08
N PHE A 40 14.40 -17.27 -3.17
CA PHE A 40 15.83 -17.19 -2.87
C PHE A 40 16.07 -17.87 -1.52
N SER A 41 16.89 -18.92 -1.50
CA SER A 41 17.30 -19.56 -0.25
C SER A 41 18.50 -18.79 0.30
N THR A 42 18.31 -18.09 1.42
CA THR A 42 19.42 -17.50 2.19
C THR A 42 19.45 -18.22 3.54
N GLY A 43 20.29 -19.26 3.67
CA GLY A 43 20.33 -20.13 4.85
C GLY A 43 19.17 -21.14 4.93
N ASP A 44 18.60 -21.31 6.12
CA ASP A 44 17.54 -22.29 6.46
C ASP A 44 16.10 -21.83 6.13
N THR A 45 15.92 -20.60 5.64
CA THR A 45 14.61 -20.03 5.29
C THR A 45 14.49 -19.72 3.81
N ILE A 46 13.42 -20.21 3.18
CA ILE A 46 13.02 -19.84 1.82
C ILE A 46 12.35 -18.48 1.89
N ASN A 47 13.00 -17.44 1.34
CA ASN A 47 12.44 -16.11 1.24
C ASN A 47 12.27 -15.71 -0.23
N ILE A 48 11.18 -15.01 -0.50
CA ILE A 48 10.91 -14.43 -1.82
C ILE A 48 11.80 -13.17 -1.99
N GLY A 49 12.09 -12.74 -3.23
CA GLY A 49 12.95 -11.57 -3.48
C GLY A 49 12.51 -10.29 -2.74
N MET A 50 11.20 -10.07 -2.59
CA MET A 50 10.64 -9.01 -1.72
C MET A 50 10.98 -9.20 -0.24
N GLY A 51 10.95 -10.44 0.26
CA GLY A 51 11.27 -10.77 1.65
C GLY A 51 12.73 -10.44 1.98
N LEU A 52 13.66 -10.72 1.08
CA LEU A 52 15.08 -10.37 1.28
C LEU A 52 15.29 -8.85 1.40
N LEU A 53 14.57 -8.04 0.63
CA LEU A 53 14.61 -6.58 0.78
C LEU A 53 13.97 -6.11 2.07
N ALA A 54 12.86 -6.73 2.49
CA ALA A 54 12.21 -6.44 3.75
C ALA A 54 13.10 -6.78 4.95
N ASP A 55 13.78 -7.93 4.91
CA ASP A 55 14.75 -8.35 5.91
C ASP A 55 15.97 -7.42 5.92
N GLY A 56 16.46 -7.00 4.75
CA GLY A 56 17.54 -6.00 4.65
C GLY A 56 17.14 -4.65 5.25
N LEU A 57 15.91 -4.20 5.01
CA LEU A 57 15.38 -2.98 5.61
C LEU A 57 15.18 -3.14 7.12
N LYS A 58 14.70 -4.30 7.58
CA LYS A 58 14.57 -4.65 9.00
C LYS A 58 15.94 -4.71 9.68
N ALA A 59 16.96 -5.22 9.02
CA ALA A 59 18.33 -5.22 9.53
C ALA A 59 18.93 -3.81 9.61
N LEU A 60 18.57 -2.91 8.69
CA LEU A 60 19.04 -1.53 8.68
C LEU A 60 18.35 -0.66 9.74
N LEU A 61 17.03 -0.78 9.88
CA LEU A 61 16.24 0.03 10.81
C LEU A 61 16.13 -0.60 12.20
N GLY A 62 16.28 -1.92 12.32
CA GLY A 62 16.25 -2.66 13.58
C GLY A 62 15.05 -2.30 14.44
N ASP A 63 15.35 -1.94 15.70
CA ASP A 63 14.36 -1.57 16.72
C ASP A 63 13.64 -0.24 16.43
N ALA A 64 14.14 0.57 15.50
CA ALA A 64 13.46 1.80 15.07
C ALA A 64 12.33 1.52 14.07
N LEU A 65 12.28 0.33 13.44
CA LEU A 65 11.28 0.01 12.43
C LEU A 65 9.84 0.06 12.98
N PRO A 66 9.52 -0.56 14.14
CA PRO A 66 8.20 -0.43 14.74
C PRO A 66 7.86 1.01 15.15
N ALA A 67 8.83 1.75 15.70
CA ALA A 67 8.63 3.15 16.12
C ALA A 67 8.25 4.05 14.94
N ILE A 68 8.98 3.92 13.82
CA ILE A 68 8.71 4.66 12.60
C ILE A 68 7.33 4.30 12.05
N ALA A 69 6.98 3.02 12.02
CA ALA A 69 5.67 2.56 11.55
C ALA A 69 4.52 3.18 12.34
N VAL A 70 4.62 3.21 13.68
CA VAL A 70 3.61 3.83 14.56
C VAL A 70 3.49 5.32 14.30
N VAL A 71 4.63 6.04 14.22
CA VAL A 71 4.63 7.48 13.96
C VAL A 71 3.97 7.79 12.61
N VAL A 72 4.28 7.02 11.57
CA VAL A 72 3.70 7.19 10.23
C VAL A 72 2.19 6.89 10.24
N LEU A 73 1.74 5.83 10.91
CA LEU A 73 0.32 5.49 11.02
C LEU A 73 -0.47 6.55 11.80
N CYS A 74 0.08 7.00 12.94
CA CYS A 74 -0.50 8.08 13.73
C CYS A 74 -0.56 9.38 12.92
N ALA A 75 0.52 9.76 12.25
CA ALA A 75 0.54 10.94 11.38
C ALA A 75 -0.49 10.84 10.26
N SER A 76 -0.62 9.67 9.62
CA SER A 76 -1.63 9.42 8.59
C SER A 76 -3.06 9.59 9.14
N ALA A 77 -3.36 9.01 10.30
CA ALA A 77 -4.66 9.13 10.94
C ALA A 77 -4.97 10.57 11.36
N LEU A 78 -4.00 11.28 11.94
CA LEU A 78 -4.13 12.71 12.31
C LEU A 78 -4.34 13.60 11.09
N LEU A 79 -3.53 13.46 10.04
CA LEU A 79 -3.69 14.24 8.81
C LEU A 79 -5.07 14.01 8.19
N THR A 80 -5.52 12.75 8.13
CA THR A 80 -6.85 12.41 7.62
C THR A 80 -7.96 13.06 8.47
N LEU A 81 -7.81 13.06 9.81
CA LEU A 81 -8.76 13.69 10.71
C LEU A 81 -8.80 15.22 10.53
N ILE A 82 -7.63 15.85 10.43
CA ILE A 82 -7.49 17.31 10.20
C ILE A 82 -8.10 17.71 8.86
N VAL A 83 -7.82 16.99 7.78
CA VAL A 83 -8.38 17.29 6.46
C VAL A 83 -9.91 17.14 6.47
N LYS A 84 -10.42 16.11 7.14
CA LYS A 84 -11.87 15.87 7.22
C LYS A 84 -12.60 16.89 8.09
N PHE A 85 -12.02 17.34 9.20
CA PHE A 85 -12.66 18.26 10.14
C PHE A 85 -12.54 19.72 9.69
N THR A 86 -11.37 20.11 9.18
CA THR A 86 -11.10 21.50 8.80
C THR A 86 -11.55 21.81 7.37
N ARG A 87 -11.79 20.78 6.53
CA ARG A 87 -12.05 20.90 5.07
C ARG A 87 -11.32 22.11 4.46
N PRO A 88 -10.00 22.21 4.65
CA PRO A 88 -9.29 23.43 4.34
C PRO A 88 -9.41 23.71 2.84
N GLY A 89 -9.59 24.98 2.46
CA GLY A 89 -9.73 25.38 1.05
C GLY A 89 -8.56 24.93 0.14
N TRP A 90 -7.40 24.59 0.72
CA TRP A 90 -6.24 24.00 0.04
C TRP A 90 -6.40 22.51 -0.36
N ALA A 91 -7.33 21.76 0.27
CA ALA A 91 -7.65 20.39 -0.13
C ALA A 91 -8.60 20.35 -1.34
N ARG A 92 -9.12 21.50 -1.77
CA ARG A 92 -10.05 21.62 -2.88
C ARG A 92 -9.26 21.73 -4.20
N GLY A 93 -8.93 20.59 -4.79
CA GLY A 93 -8.31 20.50 -6.13
C GLY A 93 -6.84 20.10 -6.18
N ASN A 94 -6.21 19.73 -5.05
CA ASN A 94 -4.83 19.25 -5.00
C ASN A 94 -4.79 17.75 -4.67
N ALA A 95 -3.87 16.98 -5.27
CA ALA A 95 -3.74 15.52 -5.08
C ALA A 95 -3.62 15.08 -3.62
N LEU A 96 -3.11 15.96 -2.74
CA LEU A 96 -3.06 15.72 -1.29
C LEU A 96 -4.44 15.69 -0.65
N GLY A 97 -5.37 16.54 -1.09
CA GLY A 97 -6.75 16.53 -0.61
C GLY A 97 -7.46 15.22 -0.92
N GLU A 98 -7.24 14.67 -2.12
CA GLU A 98 -7.83 13.39 -2.55
C GLU A 98 -7.21 12.19 -1.81
N LEU A 99 -5.93 12.29 -1.42
CA LEU A 99 -5.23 11.27 -0.65
C LEU A 99 -5.71 11.18 0.81
N PHE A 100 -6.20 12.29 1.36
CA PHE A 100 -6.65 12.40 2.76
C PHE A 100 -8.18 12.53 2.91
N ASP A 101 -8.94 12.87 1.86
CA ASP A 101 -10.41 12.85 1.84
C ASP A 101 -10.91 11.42 1.60
N VAL A 102 -10.80 10.62 2.65
CA VAL A 102 -11.23 9.21 2.63
C VAL A 102 -12.61 9.05 3.22
N ALA A 103 -13.34 8.06 2.71
CA ALA A 103 -14.65 7.69 3.23
C ALA A 103 -14.60 7.47 4.77
N PRO A 104 -15.69 7.75 5.50
CA PRO A 104 -15.73 7.57 6.96
C PRO A 104 -15.32 6.17 7.42
N LEU A 105 -15.65 5.12 6.64
CA LEU A 105 -15.20 3.75 6.90
C LEU A 105 -13.67 3.61 6.86
N TRP A 106 -13.03 4.24 5.88
CA TRP A 106 -11.57 4.23 5.73
C TRP A 106 -10.86 5.03 6.83
N LEU A 107 -11.49 6.09 7.32
CA LEU A 107 -10.98 6.81 8.50
C LEU A 107 -11.04 5.92 9.75
N VAL A 108 -12.13 5.18 9.97
CA VAL A 108 -12.24 4.23 11.08
C VAL A 108 -11.15 3.17 10.99
N MET A 109 -10.87 2.62 9.80
CA MET A 109 -9.78 1.68 9.60
C MET A 109 -8.40 2.29 9.92
N ARG A 110 -8.14 3.55 9.57
CA ARG A 110 -6.90 4.24 9.94
C ARG A 110 -6.77 4.47 11.44
N LEU A 111 -7.86 4.85 12.11
CA LEU A 111 -7.90 5.01 13.56
C LEU A 111 -7.67 3.69 14.29
N LEU A 112 -8.32 2.61 13.84
CA LEU A 112 -8.12 1.27 14.38
C LEU A 112 -6.68 0.79 14.14
N GLY A 113 -6.14 0.96 12.93
CA GLY A 113 -4.76 0.61 12.61
C GLY A 113 -3.74 1.38 13.45
N ALA A 114 -3.94 2.69 13.66
CA ALA A 114 -3.10 3.48 14.53
C ALA A 114 -3.23 3.04 16.01
N ALA A 115 -4.44 2.75 16.48
CA ALA A 115 -4.67 2.24 17.84
C ALA A 115 -3.99 0.88 18.06
N PHE A 116 -4.10 -0.06 17.12
CA PHE A 116 -3.40 -1.34 17.18
C PHE A 116 -1.88 -1.16 17.14
N ALA A 117 -1.36 -0.30 16.27
CA ALA A 117 0.07 -0.01 16.20
C ALA A 117 0.61 0.56 17.53
N LEU A 118 -0.12 1.50 18.15
CA LEU A 118 0.17 2.04 19.47
C LEU A 118 0.16 0.94 20.55
N MET A 119 -0.85 0.06 20.56
CA MET A 119 -0.95 -1.04 21.50
C MET A 119 0.23 -2.02 21.35
N THR A 120 0.59 -2.38 20.13
CA THR A 120 1.73 -3.26 19.83
C THR A 120 3.06 -2.62 20.24
N PHE A 121 3.25 -1.33 19.94
CA PHE A 121 4.51 -0.62 20.23
C PHE A 121 4.73 -0.37 21.72
N PHE A 122 3.70 0.06 22.45
CA PHE A 122 3.81 0.28 23.89
C PHE A 122 3.69 -1.02 24.70
N GLN A 123 3.38 -2.17 24.05
CA GLN A 123 3.02 -3.43 24.69
C GLN A 123 1.91 -3.29 25.75
N VAL A 124 1.08 -2.25 25.67
CA VAL A 124 -0.05 -2.02 26.56
C VAL A 124 -1.31 -2.49 25.85
N GLY A 125 -1.67 -3.76 26.03
CA GLY A 125 -2.88 -4.39 25.49
C GLY A 125 -3.09 -5.81 26.03
N PRO A 126 -4.33 -6.36 25.99
CA PRO A 126 -4.61 -7.73 26.42
C PRO A 126 -3.73 -8.74 25.66
N GLU A 127 -3.36 -9.86 26.32
CA GLU A 127 -2.38 -10.87 25.86
C GLU A 127 -2.59 -11.39 24.43
N VAL A 128 -3.78 -11.20 23.84
CA VAL A 128 -4.12 -11.53 22.45
C VAL A 128 -3.40 -10.62 21.43
N ILE A 129 -2.97 -9.41 21.82
CA ILE A 129 -2.32 -8.41 20.96
C ILE A 129 -0.79 -8.37 21.21
N THR A 130 -0.36 -8.72 22.43
CA THR A 130 1.05 -8.75 22.86
C THR A 130 1.69 -10.13 22.74
N ALA A 131 0.96 -11.14 22.26
CA ALA A 131 1.52 -12.45 21.96
C ALA A 131 2.65 -12.34 20.92
N SER A 132 3.75 -13.01 21.20
CA SER A 132 5.01 -13.04 20.44
C SER A 132 4.90 -13.46 18.97
N PHE A 133 3.71 -13.85 18.51
CA PHE A 133 3.44 -14.25 17.14
C PHE A 133 2.70 -13.19 16.31
N THR A 134 2.21 -12.10 16.92
CA THR A 134 1.49 -11.03 16.19
C THR A 134 2.06 -9.63 16.42
N GLY A 135 2.86 -9.42 17.46
CA GLY A 135 3.38 -8.11 17.85
C GLY A 135 4.90 -7.98 18.01
N GLY A 136 5.67 -9.04 17.72
CA GLY A 136 7.14 -9.06 17.79
C GLY A 136 7.79 -9.28 16.43
#